data_AF-A0A2S9PP36-F1
#
_entry.id   AF-A0A2S9PP36-F1
#
_cell.length_a   1.000
_cell.length_b   1.000
_cell.length_c   1.000
_cell.angle_alpha   90.00
_cell.angle_beta   90.00
_cell.angle_gamma   90.00
#
_symmetry.space_group_name_H-M   'P 1'
#
loop_
_entity.id
_entity.type
_entity.pdbx_description
1 polymer ?
#
loop_
_entity_poly.entity_id
_entity_poly.type
_entity_poly.pdbx_seq_one_letter_code
_entity_poly.pdbx_strand_id
1 'polypeptide(L)'
;SASPSTATPGDEHPVVAVLGEAEVDEATGLRREKTSDMAVPTLTAGDRRALPAFTSLETLARWDPAARPVAVPLHQALQAAAHEKADTLVLDLAGPVPYELTGRALLAAAEGRTSTDPLADPAVTAAVRALVAAEPAVLRAHLGPGDADGTLALVLTQDADPARAAGRVARALAADETLRARLVRGLDLAVLPAASTPPGEPLYVRS
;
A
#
# COMPACT_ATOMS: atom_id res chain seq x y z
N SER A 1 -43.89 -9.88 10.57
CA SER A 1 -42.98 -10.66 9.72
C SER A 1 -42.29 -9.72 8.75
N ALA A 2 -41.01 -9.41 8.97
CA ALA A 2 -40.17 -8.73 8.00
C ALA A 2 -39.26 -9.78 7.38
N SER A 3 -39.27 -9.88 6.04
CA SER A 3 -38.45 -10.83 5.29
C SER A 3 -36.95 -10.49 5.42
N PRO A 4 -36.06 -11.48 5.53
CA PRO A 4 -34.63 -11.22 5.52
C PRO A 4 -34.18 -10.81 4.11
N SER A 5 -33.47 -9.69 4.01
CA SER A 5 -32.78 -9.25 2.80
C SER A 5 -31.63 -10.22 2.52
N THR A 6 -31.70 -10.95 1.42
CA THR A 6 -30.62 -11.82 0.94
C THR A 6 -29.55 -10.96 0.31
N ALA A 7 -28.40 -10.82 0.97
CA ALA A 7 -27.20 -10.25 0.37
C ALA A 7 -26.65 -11.18 -0.72
N THR A 8 -26.27 -10.62 -1.86
CA THR A 8 -25.63 -11.34 -2.97
C THR A 8 -24.22 -11.80 -2.54
N PRO A 9 -23.81 -13.06 -2.77
CA PRO A 9 -22.46 -13.50 -2.43
C PRO A 9 -21.47 -12.82 -3.36
N GLY A 10 -20.70 -11.86 -2.84
CA GLY A 10 -19.71 -11.09 -3.60
C GLY A 10 -19.40 -9.71 -3.02
N ASP A 11 -20.30 -9.14 -2.23
CA ASP A 11 -20.18 -7.77 -1.66
C ASP A 11 -19.83 -7.74 -0.15
N GLU A 12 -19.41 -8.87 0.43
CA GLU A 12 -19.04 -8.93 1.83
C GLU A 12 -17.63 -8.38 2.04
N HIS A 13 -17.53 -7.06 2.23
CA HIS A 13 -16.30 -6.45 2.71
C HIS A 13 -16.04 -6.88 4.15
N PRO A 14 -14.83 -7.38 4.48
CA PRO A 14 -14.49 -7.70 5.86
C PRO A 14 -14.67 -6.47 6.73
N VAL A 15 -15.28 -6.63 7.90
CA VAL A 15 -15.51 -5.56 8.88
C VAL A 15 -14.60 -5.74 10.08
N VAL A 16 -14.14 -4.64 10.65
CA VAL A 16 -13.42 -4.61 11.92
C VAL A 16 -14.17 -3.74 12.92
N ALA A 17 -14.07 -4.09 14.18
CA ALA A 17 -14.53 -3.21 15.25
C ALA A 17 -13.43 -2.18 15.53
N VAL A 18 -13.80 -0.91 15.48
CA VAL A 18 -12.99 0.22 15.96
C VAL A 18 -13.74 0.90 17.10
N LEU A 19 -13.02 1.62 17.94
CA LEU A 19 -13.64 2.43 18.99
C LEU A 19 -14.27 3.67 18.38
N GLY A 20 -15.52 3.96 18.74
CA GLY A 20 -16.10 5.28 18.52
C GLY A 20 -15.78 6.20 19.70
N GLU A 21 -15.39 7.45 19.43
CA GLU A 21 -15.36 8.47 20.48
C GLU A 21 -16.79 8.84 20.89
N ALA A 22 -16.98 9.09 22.18
CA ALA A 22 -18.15 9.77 22.71
C ALA A 22 -17.67 10.92 23.60
N GLU A 23 -17.62 12.14 23.07
CA GLU A 23 -17.47 13.32 23.92
C GLU A 23 -18.80 13.62 24.64
N VAL A 24 -18.70 13.92 25.93
CA VAL A 24 -19.81 14.44 26.74
C VAL A 24 -19.65 15.96 26.79
N ASP A 25 -20.61 16.71 26.26
CA ASP A 25 -20.66 18.17 26.36
C ASP A 25 -20.86 18.56 27.84
N GLU A 26 -19.79 19.00 28.51
CA GLU A 26 -19.76 19.32 29.95
C GLU A 26 -20.70 20.48 30.33
N ALA A 27 -21.19 21.26 29.36
CA ALA A 27 -22.07 22.41 29.61
C ALA A 27 -23.57 22.07 29.55
N THR A 28 -23.98 20.98 28.89
CA THR A 28 -25.41 20.69 28.66
C THR A 28 -25.83 19.27 29.01
N GLY A 29 -24.89 18.35 29.27
CA GLY A 29 -25.20 16.95 29.63
C GLY A 29 -25.92 16.16 28.52
N LEU A 30 -26.07 16.73 27.33
CA LEU A 30 -26.70 16.12 26.17
C LEU A 30 -25.63 15.58 25.24
N ARG A 31 -25.70 14.28 24.95
CA ARG A 31 -24.87 13.61 23.93
C ARG A 31 -25.14 14.27 22.59
N ARG A 32 -24.16 15.00 22.07
CA ARG A 32 -24.23 15.57 20.73
C ARG A 32 -23.59 14.57 19.75
N GLU A 33 -24.42 13.82 19.03
CA GLU A 33 -23.96 13.11 17.83
C GLU A 33 -23.62 14.15 16.77
N LYS A 34 -22.36 14.58 16.73
CA LYS A 34 -21.86 15.35 15.59
C LYS A 34 -21.40 14.34 14.55
N THR A 35 -22.32 13.94 13.68
CA THR A 35 -21.97 13.45 12.34
C THR A 35 -21.08 14.53 11.70
N SER A 36 -19.76 14.35 11.70
CA SER A 36 -18.84 14.79 10.64
C SER A 36 -17.34 14.65 10.92
N ASP A 37 -16.87 14.23 12.10
CA ASP A 37 -15.44 13.88 12.28
C ASP A 37 -15.31 12.47 12.84
N MET A 38 -14.94 11.54 11.95
CA MET A 38 -14.62 10.16 12.27
C MET A 38 -13.19 10.12 12.80
N ALA A 39 -12.97 10.48 14.06
CA ALA A 39 -11.67 10.26 14.70
C ALA A 39 -11.62 8.81 15.19
N VAL A 40 -10.74 7.99 14.59
CA VAL A 40 -10.44 6.65 15.11
C VAL A 40 -9.47 6.84 16.27
N PRO A 41 -9.73 6.29 17.47
CA PRO A 41 -8.84 6.45 18.62
C PRO A 41 -7.42 6.01 18.27
N THR A 42 -6.50 6.97 18.26
CA THR A 42 -5.10 6.72 17.92
C THR A 42 -4.32 6.44 19.19
N LEU A 43 -3.70 5.26 19.27
CA LEU A 43 -2.71 4.95 20.29
C LEU A 43 -1.41 5.69 19.97
N THR A 44 -0.85 6.38 20.96
CA THR A 44 0.44 7.06 20.87
C THR A 44 1.46 6.38 21.79
N ALA A 45 2.62 6.02 21.24
CA ALA A 45 3.73 5.45 21.99
C ALA A 45 5.05 6.07 21.52
N GLY A 46 5.55 7.07 22.26
CA GLY A 46 6.63 7.93 21.79
C GLY A 46 6.20 8.68 20.51
N ASP A 47 7.03 8.64 19.48
CA ASP A 47 6.73 9.28 18.18
C ASP A 47 5.82 8.43 17.27
N ARG A 48 5.45 7.20 17.68
CA ARG A 48 4.66 6.29 16.86
C ARG A 48 3.17 6.42 17.15
N ARG A 49 2.39 6.42 16.06
CA ARG A 49 0.93 6.42 16.09
C ARG A 49 0.38 5.12 15.51
N ALA A 50 -0.55 4.52 16.22
CA ALA A 50 -1.15 3.25 15.84
C ALA A 50 -2.66 3.31 15.98
N LEU A 51 -3.40 2.79 15.00
CA LEU A 51 -4.84 2.60 15.12
C LEU A 51 -5.13 1.18 15.61
N PRO A 52 -5.88 1.00 16.71
CA PRO A 52 -6.34 -0.31 17.13
C PRO A 52 -7.54 -0.73 16.27
N ALA A 53 -7.51 -1.96 15.77
CA ALA A 53 -8.65 -2.60 15.14
C ALA A 53 -8.82 -4.00 15.72
N PHE A 54 -10.05 -4.46 15.78
CA PHE A 54 -10.38 -5.74 16.40
C PHE A 54 -11.13 -6.61 15.41
N THR A 55 -10.70 -7.86 15.30
CA THR A 55 -11.34 -8.85 14.42
C THR A 55 -12.62 -9.39 15.04
N SER A 56 -12.86 -9.17 16.34
CA SER A 56 -14.09 -9.56 17.04
C SER A 56 -14.44 -8.61 18.18
N LEU A 57 -15.71 -8.65 18.63
CA LEU A 57 -16.13 -7.93 19.83
C LEU A 57 -15.52 -8.51 21.11
N GLU A 58 -15.18 -9.80 21.11
CA GLU A 58 -14.54 -10.44 22.25
C GLU A 58 -13.13 -9.87 22.48
N THR A 59 -12.33 -9.73 21.41
CA THR A 59 -10.99 -9.17 21.48
C THR A 59 -11.01 -7.69 21.85
N LEU A 60 -12.01 -6.93 21.38
CA LEU A 60 -12.25 -5.56 21.84
C LEU A 60 -12.62 -5.51 23.33
N ALA A 61 -13.56 -6.33 23.80
CA ALA A 61 -14.02 -6.31 25.19
C ALA A 61 -12.94 -6.73 26.19
N ARG A 62 -11.99 -7.59 25.76
CA ARG A 62 -10.79 -7.91 26.56
C ARG A 62 -9.85 -6.72 26.71
N TRP A 63 -9.78 -5.87 25.69
CA TRP A 63 -8.94 -4.67 25.70
C TRP A 63 -9.60 -3.53 26.49
N ASP A 64 -10.86 -3.22 26.19
CA ASP A 64 -11.67 -2.21 26.86
C ASP A 64 -13.13 -2.68 27.01
N PRO A 65 -13.54 -3.16 28.20
CA PRO A 65 -14.91 -3.59 28.47
C PRO A 65 -15.94 -2.47 28.36
N ALA A 66 -15.53 -1.20 28.43
CA ALA A 66 -16.41 -0.04 28.31
C ALA A 66 -16.53 0.47 26.85
N ALA A 67 -15.78 -0.12 25.91
CA ALA A 67 -15.75 0.29 24.52
C ALA A 67 -17.13 0.24 23.86
N ARG A 68 -17.41 1.23 23.02
CA ARG A 68 -18.59 1.27 22.15
C ARG A 68 -18.14 1.01 20.71
N PRO A 69 -18.26 -0.24 20.22
CA PRO A 69 -17.76 -0.60 18.90
C PRO A 69 -18.55 0.08 17.80
N VAL A 70 -17.82 0.51 16.76
CA VAL A 70 -18.38 0.83 15.45
C VAL A 70 -17.85 -0.20 14.47
N ALA A 71 -18.77 -0.84 13.73
CA ALA A 71 -18.39 -1.75 12.65
C ALA A 71 -17.99 -0.91 11.43
N VAL A 72 -16.75 -1.04 10.99
CA VAL A 72 -16.21 -0.31 9.85
C VAL A 72 -15.65 -1.31 8.84
N PRO A 73 -15.90 -1.15 7.52
CA PRO A 73 -15.21 -1.94 6.51
C PRO A 73 -13.69 -1.84 6.67
N LEU A 74 -12.98 -2.96 6.65
CA LEU A 74 -11.54 -3.04 6.86
C LEU A 74 -10.78 -2.11 5.92
N HIS A 75 -11.20 -2.00 4.66
CA HIS A 75 -10.59 -1.08 3.70
C HIS A 75 -10.69 0.38 4.15
N GLN A 76 -11.82 0.79 4.72
CA GLN A 76 -11.98 2.14 5.26
C GLN A 76 -11.09 2.34 6.50
N ALA A 77 -10.97 1.34 7.37
CA ALA A 77 -10.06 1.41 8.52
C ALA A 77 -8.58 1.53 8.09
N LEU A 78 -8.18 0.80 7.04
CA LEU A 78 -6.84 0.88 6.45
C LEU A 78 -6.57 2.24 5.80
N GLN A 79 -7.56 2.79 5.08
CA GLN A 79 -7.46 4.14 4.51
C GLN A 79 -7.35 5.20 5.61
N ALA A 80 -8.12 5.09 6.69
CA ALA A 80 -8.03 5.99 7.82
C ALA A 80 -6.63 5.96 8.46
N ALA A 81 -6.07 4.76 8.67
CA ALA A 81 -4.70 4.59 9.16
C ALA A 81 -3.67 5.31 8.27
N ALA A 82 -3.78 5.13 6.95
CA ALA A 82 -2.90 5.80 5.99
C ALA A 82 -3.07 7.34 5.99
N HIS A 83 -4.30 7.85 6.03
CA HIS A 83 -4.59 9.29 6.00
C HIS A 83 -4.16 10.02 7.27
N GLU A 84 -4.36 9.40 8.42
CA GLU A 84 -3.94 9.97 9.70
C GLU A 84 -2.42 9.96 9.87
N LYS A 85 -1.65 9.40 8.93
CA LYS A 85 -0.22 9.07 9.03
C LYS A 85 0.07 8.22 10.29
N ALA A 86 -0.83 7.30 10.59
CA ALA A 86 -0.53 6.22 11.52
C ALA A 86 0.35 5.22 10.77
N ASP A 87 1.54 4.95 11.29
CA ASP A 87 2.49 4.04 10.63
C ASP A 87 2.12 2.57 10.86
N THR A 88 1.06 2.30 11.63
CA THR A 88 0.71 1.00 12.18
C THR A 88 -0.81 0.88 12.38
N LEU A 89 -1.40 -0.22 11.89
CA LEU A 89 -2.69 -0.74 12.35
C LEU A 89 -2.41 -1.95 13.25
N VAL A 90 -2.86 -1.93 14.49
CA VAL A 90 -2.67 -3.04 15.43
C VAL A 90 -3.96 -3.83 15.56
N LEU A 91 -3.92 -5.09 15.15
CA LEU A 91 -5.03 -6.04 15.23
C LEU A 91 -5.00 -6.78 16.57
N ASP A 92 -6.15 -6.83 17.24
CA ASP A 92 -6.40 -7.63 18.45
C ASP A 92 -5.33 -7.47 19.56
N LEU A 93 -5.09 -6.22 19.96
CA LEU A 93 -4.05 -5.87 20.94
C LEU A 93 -4.12 -6.67 22.26
N ALA A 94 -5.32 -7.04 22.72
CA ALA A 94 -5.55 -7.85 23.93
C ALA A 94 -5.57 -9.38 23.68
N GLY A 95 -5.15 -9.82 22.49
CA GLY A 95 -4.88 -11.22 22.18
C GLY A 95 -6.10 -12.02 21.69
N PRO A 96 -5.89 -13.31 21.34
CA PRO A 96 -4.76 -14.14 21.77
C PRO A 96 -3.45 -13.89 21.01
N VAL A 97 -3.51 -13.29 19.82
CA VAL A 97 -2.33 -12.95 19.02
C VAL A 97 -2.47 -11.51 18.51
N PRO A 98 -1.77 -10.53 19.11
CA PRO A 98 -1.70 -9.20 18.54
C PRO A 98 -0.89 -9.23 17.24
N TYR A 99 -1.35 -8.51 16.22
CA TYR A 99 -0.66 -8.42 14.93
C TYR A 99 -0.53 -6.98 14.46
N GLU A 100 0.67 -6.58 14.08
CA GLU A 100 0.93 -5.23 13.58
C GLU A 100 1.02 -5.24 12.05
N LEU A 101 0.19 -4.43 11.41
CA LEU A 101 0.28 -4.12 10.00
C LEU A 101 0.94 -2.75 9.84
N THR A 102 2.17 -2.73 9.32
CA THR A 102 3.01 -1.52 9.30
C THR A 102 3.57 -1.21 7.92
N GLY A 103 3.97 0.06 7.73
CA GLY A 103 4.71 0.53 6.57
C GLY A 103 4.14 0.07 5.23
N ARG A 104 4.92 -0.70 4.47
CA ARG A 104 4.54 -1.17 3.11
C ARG A 104 3.32 -2.08 3.10
N ALA A 105 3.17 -2.93 4.12
CA ALA A 105 2.06 -3.86 4.18
C ALA A 105 0.75 -3.11 4.47
N LEU A 106 0.79 -2.09 5.35
CA LEU A 106 -0.33 -1.19 5.59
C LEU A 106 -0.72 -0.43 4.33
N LEU A 107 0.24 0.18 3.65
CA LEU A 107 -0.01 0.91 2.41
C LEU A 107 -0.56 0.00 1.31
N ALA A 108 0.00 -1.21 1.17
CA ALA A 108 -0.50 -2.19 0.20
C ALA A 108 -1.95 -2.57 0.48
N ALA A 109 -2.28 -2.90 1.72
CA ALA A 109 -3.65 -3.24 2.10
C ALA A 109 -4.61 -2.05 1.94
N ALA A 110 -4.19 -0.83 2.27
CA ALA A 110 -4.97 0.39 2.09
C ALA A 110 -5.26 0.71 0.61
N GLU A 111 -4.41 0.25 -0.31
CA GLU A 111 -4.59 0.37 -1.77
C GLU A 111 -5.30 -0.84 -2.38
N GLY A 112 -5.75 -1.81 -1.57
CA GLY A 112 -6.40 -3.03 -2.04
C GLY A 112 -5.42 -4.03 -2.70
N ARG A 113 -4.12 -3.86 -2.51
CA ARG A 113 -3.09 -4.79 -3.00
C ARG A 113 -2.93 -5.96 -2.04
N THR A 114 -2.70 -7.13 -2.61
CA THR A 114 -2.45 -8.39 -1.86
C THR A 114 -0.97 -8.75 -1.75
N SER A 115 -0.09 -7.94 -2.35
CA SER A 115 1.36 -8.15 -2.34
C SER A 115 2.10 -6.85 -2.02
N THR A 116 3.22 -7.01 -1.30
CA THR A 116 4.20 -5.96 -1.03
C THR A 116 5.40 -6.02 -1.98
N ASP A 117 5.41 -6.99 -2.91
CA ASP A 117 6.42 -7.10 -3.97
C ASP A 117 6.35 -5.87 -4.89
N PRO A 118 7.40 -5.03 -4.95
CA PRO A 118 7.43 -3.86 -5.82
C PRO A 118 7.27 -4.20 -7.31
N LEU A 119 7.66 -5.40 -7.75
CA LEU A 119 7.55 -5.81 -9.15
C LEU A 119 6.11 -6.20 -9.54
N ALA A 120 5.30 -6.57 -8.54
CA ALA A 120 3.87 -6.78 -8.70
C ALA A 120 3.06 -5.48 -8.57
N ASP A 121 3.69 -4.35 -8.23
CA ASP A 121 3.02 -3.07 -8.04
C ASP A 121 2.74 -2.38 -9.40
N PRO A 122 1.47 -2.15 -9.77
CA PRO A 122 1.12 -1.48 -11.02
C PRO A 122 1.70 -0.07 -11.14
N ALA A 123 1.87 0.64 -10.01
CA ALA A 123 2.45 1.98 -10.02
C ALA A 123 3.94 1.94 -10.38
N VAL A 124 4.68 0.94 -9.89
CA VAL A 124 6.10 0.73 -10.22
C VAL A 124 6.24 0.35 -11.70
N THR A 125 5.48 -0.65 -12.16
CA THR A 125 5.57 -1.10 -13.56
C THR A 125 5.17 -0.01 -14.56
N ALA A 126 4.16 0.80 -14.25
CA ALA A 126 3.75 1.95 -15.06
C ALA A 126 4.82 3.05 -15.09
N ALA A 127 5.39 3.41 -13.94
CA ALA A 127 6.45 4.42 -13.86
C ALA A 127 7.70 3.98 -14.64
N VAL A 128 8.18 2.75 -14.44
CA VAL A 128 9.32 2.21 -15.19
C VAL A 128 9.03 2.21 -16.69
N ARG A 129 7.85 1.75 -17.12
CA ARG A 129 7.44 1.76 -18.54
C ARG A 129 7.47 3.17 -19.13
N ALA A 130 6.94 4.16 -18.43
CA ALA A 130 6.92 5.55 -18.90
C ALA A 130 8.35 6.10 -19.07
N LEU A 131 9.23 5.83 -18.10
CA LEU A 131 10.61 6.30 -18.11
C LEU A 131 11.45 5.65 -19.23
N VAL A 132 11.30 4.35 -19.47
CA VAL A 132 12.00 3.69 -20.58
C VAL A 132 11.43 4.09 -21.95
N ALA A 133 10.13 4.37 -22.05
CA ALA A 133 9.52 4.87 -23.27
C ALA A 133 10.05 6.26 -23.65
N ALA A 134 10.36 7.09 -22.66
CA ALA A 134 10.95 8.42 -22.85
C ALA A 134 12.42 8.39 -23.31
N GLU A 135 13.14 7.28 -23.15
CA GLU A 135 14.53 7.13 -23.64
C GLU A 135 14.55 6.57 -25.07
N PRO A 136 14.90 7.37 -26.10
CA PRO A 136 14.83 6.94 -27.50
C PRO A 136 15.72 5.75 -27.83
N ALA A 137 16.84 5.59 -27.13
CA ALA A 137 17.77 4.49 -27.34
C ALA A 137 17.24 3.12 -26.89
N VAL A 138 16.16 3.06 -26.09
CA VAL A 138 15.60 1.79 -25.59
C VAL A 138 14.64 1.20 -26.62
N LEU A 139 15.00 0.02 -27.15
CA LEU A 139 14.14 -0.79 -28.03
C LEU A 139 13.20 -1.69 -27.24
N ARG A 140 13.72 -2.37 -26.22
CA ARG A 140 12.95 -3.24 -25.33
C ARG A 140 13.44 -3.09 -23.90
N ALA A 141 12.54 -3.29 -22.94
CA ALA A 141 12.89 -3.36 -21.53
C ALA A 141 12.20 -4.54 -20.86
N HIS A 142 12.91 -5.23 -19.98
CA HIS A 142 12.40 -6.35 -19.19
C HIS A 142 12.63 -6.03 -17.72
N LEU A 143 11.60 -6.21 -16.90
CA LEU A 143 11.67 -6.01 -15.46
C LEU A 143 11.43 -7.37 -14.80
N GLY A 144 12.34 -7.78 -13.94
CA GLY A 144 12.29 -9.08 -13.28
C GLY A 144 12.98 -9.08 -11.92
N PRO A 145 12.94 -10.21 -11.20
CA PRO A 145 13.58 -10.34 -9.89
C PRO A 145 15.11 -10.16 -10.00
N GLY A 146 15.72 -9.64 -8.95
CA GLY A 146 17.15 -9.35 -8.86
C GLY A 146 17.63 -9.25 -7.41
N ASP A 147 18.91 -8.93 -7.22
CA ASP A 147 19.51 -8.83 -5.88
C ASP A 147 19.03 -7.58 -5.12
N ALA A 148 18.73 -6.48 -5.82
CA ALA A 148 18.00 -5.32 -5.30
C ALA A 148 16.47 -5.56 -5.22
N ASP A 149 15.62 -4.55 -5.39
CA ASP A 149 14.17 -4.80 -5.47
C ASP A 149 13.75 -5.38 -6.83
N GLY A 150 14.64 -5.33 -7.81
CA GLY A 150 14.50 -5.99 -9.11
C GLY A 150 15.62 -5.58 -10.06
N THR A 151 15.61 -6.17 -11.25
CA THR A 151 16.53 -5.84 -12.34
C THR A 151 15.75 -5.35 -13.54
N LEU A 152 16.12 -4.17 -14.05
CA LEU A 152 15.65 -3.63 -15.31
C LEU A 152 16.71 -3.87 -16.39
N ALA A 153 16.44 -4.82 -17.28
CA ALA A 153 17.26 -5.11 -18.44
C ALA A 153 16.82 -4.27 -19.64
N LEU A 154 17.76 -3.49 -20.20
CA LEU A 154 17.56 -2.61 -21.34
C LEU A 154 18.19 -3.22 -22.59
N VAL A 155 17.39 -3.38 -23.64
CA VAL A 155 17.87 -3.68 -24.99
C VAL A 155 17.91 -2.37 -25.77
N LEU A 156 19.09 -1.96 -26.18
CA LEU A 156 19.31 -0.67 -26.83
C LEU A 156 19.41 -0.79 -28.36
N THR A 157 19.24 0.33 -29.07
CA THR A 157 19.56 0.44 -30.50
C THR A 157 21.06 0.22 -30.74
N GLN A 158 21.42 -0.26 -31.94
CA GLN A 158 22.82 -0.60 -32.25
C GLN A 158 23.76 0.61 -32.30
N ASP A 159 23.21 1.79 -32.57
CA ASP A 159 23.91 3.08 -32.68
C ASP A 159 24.00 3.83 -31.35
N ALA A 160 23.30 3.38 -30.30
CA ALA A 160 23.33 4.03 -29.01
C ALA A 160 24.64 3.79 -28.26
N ASP A 161 25.10 4.81 -27.54
CA ASP A 161 26.12 4.66 -26.49
C ASP A 161 25.47 4.02 -25.24
N PRO A 162 25.84 2.77 -24.89
CA PRO A 162 25.20 2.03 -23.81
C PRO A 162 25.34 2.72 -22.45
N ALA A 163 26.50 3.28 -22.15
CA ALA A 163 26.78 3.92 -20.87
C ALA A 163 25.97 5.21 -20.72
N ARG A 164 25.89 6.01 -21.79
CA ARG A 164 25.08 7.25 -21.78
C ARG A 164 23.59 6.98 -21.67
N ALA A 165 23.07 6.00 -22.42
CA ALA A 165 21.66 5.64 -22.37
C ALA A 165 21.27 5.08 -20.99
N ALA A 166 22.04 4.11 -20.47
CA ALA A 166 21.83 3.58 -19.13
C ALA A 166 21.92 4.66 -18.06
N GLY A 167 22.88 5.59 -18.16
CA GLY A 167 23.03 6.69 -17.21
C GLY A 167 21.89 7.71 -17.24
N ARG A 168 21.20 7.89 -18.39
CA ARG A 168 19.98 8.72 -18.47
C ARG A 168 18.80 8.02 -17.81
N VAL A 169 18.59 6.75 -18.11
CA VAL A 169 17.52 5.93 -17.50
C VAL A 169 17.73 5.85 -15.99
N ALA A 170 18.95 5.56 -15.52
CA ALA A 170 19.28 5.51 -14.10
C ALA A 170 18.91 6.80 -13.35
N ARG A 171 19.27 7.96 -13.91
CA ARG A 171 18.93 9.26 -13.31
C ARG A 171 17.43 9.52 -13.30
N ALA A 172 16.73 9.12 -14.36
CA ALA A 172 15.28 9.28 -14.45
C ALA A 172 14.55 8.39 -13.41
N LEU A 173 14.97 7.12 -13.29
CA LEU A 173 14.47 6.19 -12.27
C LEU A 173 14.72 6.72 -10.85
N ALA A 174 15.92 7.23 -10.58
CA ALA A 174 16.27 7.77 -9.27
C ALA A 174 15.50 9.06 -8.91
N ALA A 175 15.10 9.86 -9.92
CA ALA A 175 14.35 11.10 -9.71
C ALA A 175 12.85 10.88 -9.53
N ASP A 176 12.30 9.74 -9.97
CA ASP A 176 10.88 9.46 -9.91
C ASP A 176 10.39 9.26 -8.47
N GLU A 177 9.37 10.03 -8.08
CA GLU A 177 8.84 10.02 -6.71
C GLU A 177 8.11 8.72 -6.39
N THR A 178 7.41 8.13 -7.37
CA THR A 178 6.72 6.85 -7.18
C THR A 178 7.74 5.76 -6.90
N LEU A 179 8.80 5.68 -7.70
CA LEU A 179 9.85 4.69 -7.51
C LEU A 179 10.59 4.90 -6.18
N ARG A 180 10.89 6.15 -5.79
CA ARG A 180 11.51 6.44 -4.48
C ARG A 180 10.61 6.05 -3.29
N ALA A 181 9.29 6.20 -3.42
CA ALA A 181 8.36 5.79 -2.38
C ALA A 181 8.17 4.26 -2.30
N ARG A 182 8.28 3.56 -3.45
CA ARG A 182 7.95 2.12 -3.56
C ARG A 182 9.15 1.18 -3.49
N LEU A 183 10.35 1.64 -3.81
CA LEU A 183 11.59 0.84 -3.80
C LEU A 183 12.42 1.12 -2.53
N VAL A 184 12.94 0.08 -1.88
CA VAL A 184 13.87 0.21 -0.74
C VAL A 184 15.31 0.23 -1.24
N ARG A 185 15.67 -0.78 -2.02
CA ARG A 185 17.03 -1.06 -2.49
C ARG A 185 17.24 -0.55 -3.92
N GLY A 186 16.16 -0.18 -4.61
CA GLY A 186 16.20 0.33 -5.98
C GLY A 186 16.19 -0.80 -7.01
N LEU A 187 16.49 -0.45 -8.26
CA LEU A 187 16.60 -1.38 -9.38
C LEU A 187 18.05 -1.50 -9.83
N ASP A 188 18.50 -2.72 -10.06
CA ASP A 188 19.72 -2.98 -10.81
C ASP A 188 19.48 -2.73 -12.30
N LEU A 189 20.47 -2.18 -13.00
CA LEU A 189 20.42 -1.97 -14.44
C LEU A 189 21.34 -2.95 -15.16
N ALA A 190 20.76 -3.71 -16.09
CA ALA A 190 21.50 -4.54 -17.02
C ALA A 190 21.34 -3.98 -18.44
N VAL A 191 22.43 -3.85 -19.19
CA VAL A 191 22.37 -3.48 -20.60
C VAL A 191 22.69 -4.69 -21.45
N LEU A 192 21.77 -5.02 -22.35
CA LEU A 192 21.85 -6.19 -23.20
C LEU A 192 22.06 -5.78 -24.68
N PRO A 193 22.84 -6.56 -25.45
CA PRO A 193 22.93 -6.39 -26.89
C PRO A 193 21.56 -6.41 -27.58
N ALA A 194 21.43 -5.72 -28.73
CA ALA A 194 20.17 -5.63 -29.48
C ALA A 194 19.55 -7.00 -29.85
N ALA A 195 20.39 -8.00 -30.09
CA ALA A 195 20.00 -9.37 -30.43
C ALA A 195 19.54 -10.22 -29.22
N SER A 196 19.71 -9.72 -28.00
CA SER A 196 19.33 -10.45 -26.80
C SER A 196 17.81 -10.60 -26.69
N THR A 197 17.39 -11.76 -26.20
CA THR A 197 15.98 -12.04 -25.88
C THR A 197 15.96 -12.64 -24.46
N PRO A 198 16.04 -11.78 -23.42
CA PRO A 198 16.00 -12.27 -22.05
C PRO A 198 14.65 -12.96 -21.77
N PRO A 199 14.61 -13.90 -20.80
CA PRO A 199 13.40 -14.62 -20.46
C PRO A 199 12.31 -13.67 -19.90
N GLY A 200 11.05 -14.04 -20.12
CA GLY A 200 9.88 -13.27 -19.70
C GLY A 200 9.37 -12.29 -20.75
N GLU A 201 8.12 -11.84 -20.57
CA GLU A 201 7.52 -10.85 -21.45
C GLU A 201 8.18 -9.48 -21.28
N PRO A 202 8.42 -8.73 -22.38
CA PRO A 202 8.97 -7.40 -22.28
C PRO A 202 7.98 -6.47 -21.57
N LEU A 203 8.47 -5.77 -20.53
CA LEU A 203 7.74 -4.65 -19.94
C LEU A 203 7.50 -3.56 -20.98
N TYR A 204 8.42 -3.35 -21.92
CA TYR A 204 8.26 -2.34 -22.96
C TYR A 204 8.87 -2.81 -24.28
N VAL A 205 8.20 -2.48 -25.38
CA VAL A 205 8.69 -2.64 -26.76
C VAL A 205 8.39 -1.35 -27.50
N ARG A 206 9.41 -0.78 -28.14
CA ARG A 206 9.27 0.38 -29.01
C ARG A 206 8.67 -0.06 -30.35
N SER A 207 7.55 0.55 -30.72
CA SER A 207 6.88 0.40 -32.02
C SER A 207 7.58 1.17 -33.13
#